data_AF-A0A4R2KBK1-F1
#
_entry.id   AF-A0A4R2KBK1-F1
#
_cell.length_a   1.000
_cell.length_b   1.000
_cell.length_c   1.000
_cell.angle_alpha   90.00
_cell.angle_beta   90.00
_cell.angle_gamma   90.00
#
_symmetry.space_group_name_H-M   'P 1'
#
loop_
_entity.id
_entity.type
_entity.pdbx_description
1 polymer ?
#
loop_
_entity_poly.entity_id
_entity_poly.type
_entity_poly.pdbx_seq_one_letter_code
_entity_poly.pdbx_strand_id
1 'polypeptide(L)' 'MLNKLSNPELIKLILPLFIIQLGLTVFSIYRLSKDKVKYLPKWAWLLIIIFGEILGCIIFLTIGRERE' A
#
# COMPACT_ATOMS: atom_id res chain seq x y z
N MET A 1 28.87 13.54 -2.76
CA MET A 1 28.40 13.06 -1.43
C MET A 1 27.68 11.71 -1.52
N LEU A 2 26.90 11.42 -2.58
CA LEU A 2 26.15 10.16 -2.74
C LEU A 2 26.97 8.93 -3.19
N ASN A 3 28.18 9.09 -3.74
CA ASN A 3 29.06 8.00 -4.18
C ASN A 3 29.69 7.16 -3.03
N LYS A 4 29.44 7.50 -1.75
CA LYS A 4 29.98 6.78 -0.59
C LYS A 4 29.02 5.76 0.02
N LEU A 5 27.76 5.74 -0.40
CA LEU A 5 26.79 4.75 0.06
C LEU A 5 27.13 3.41 -0.58
N SER A 6 27.84 2.57 0.16
CA SER A 6 28.08 1.18 -0.23
C SER A 6 26.72 0.49 -0.35
N ASN A 7 26.51 -0.36 -1.36
CA ASN A 7 25.24 -1.08 -1.61
C ASN A 7 24.47 -1.56 -0.36
N PRO A 8 25.09 -2.11 0.71
CA PRO A 8 24.38 -2.50 1.94
C PRO A 8 23.76 -1.35 2.75
N GLU A 9 24.27 -0.13 2.66
CA GLU A 9 23.76 1.02 3.41
C GLU A 9 22.45 1.55 2.83
N LEU A 10 22.32 1.54 1.50
CA LEU A 10 21.07 1.87 0.81
C LEU A 10 19.95 0.91 1.18
N ILE A 11 20.26 -0.39 1.27
CA ILE A 11 19.29 -1.41 1.68
C ILE A 11 18.78 -1.12 3.08
N LYS A 12 19.65 -0.82 4.05
CA LYS A 12 19.24 -0.50 5.43
C LYS A 12 18.32 0.71 5.53
N LEU A 13 18.47 1.69 4.64
CA LEU A 13 17.62 2.88 4.63
C LEU A 13 16.25 2.63 3.98
N ILE A 14 16.22 1.85 2.90
CA ILE A 14 14.99 1.57 2.14
C ILE A 14 14.15 0.47 2.79
N LEU A 15 14.80 -0.49 3.47
CA LEU A 15 14.16 -1.63 4.13
C LEU A 15 12.98 -1.24 5.05
N PRO A 16 13.11 -0.28 6.00
CA PRO A 16 11.99 0.10 6.86
C PRO A 16 10.82 0.70 6.05
N LEU A 17 11.13 1.52 5.04
CA LEU A 17 10.11 2.09 4.16
C LEU A 17 9.35 0.99 3.43
N PHE A 18 10.08 0.00 2.91
CA PHE A 18 9.51 -1.14 2.18
C PHE A 18 8.66 -2.05 3.08
N ILE A 19 9.05 -2.25 4.35
CA ILE A 19 8.26 -3.01 5.32
C ILE A 19 6.92 -2.30 5.59
N ILE A 20 6.94 -0.99 5.79
CA ILE A 20 5.71 -0.20 6.01
C ILE A 20 4.83 -0.22 4.76
N GLN A 21 5.44 -0.04 3.59
CA GLN A 21 4.77 -0.11 2.28
C GLN A 21 4.02 -1.43 2.09
N LEU A 22 4.73 -2.54 2.28
CA LEU A 22 4.16 -3.88 2.13
C LEU A 22 3.11 -4.17 3.22
N GLY A 23 3.37 -3.78 4.47
CA GLY A 23 2.42 -3.94 5.57
C GLY A 23 1.10 -3.23 5.30
N LEU A 24 1.15 -1.99 4.82
CA LEU A 24 -0.03 -1.21 4.45
C LEU A 24 -0.78 -1.83 3.26
N THR A 25 -0.05 -2.30 2.25
CA THR A 25 -0.63 -2.92 1.06
C THR A 25 -1.35 -4.22 1.41
N VAL A 26 -0.67 -5.11 2.13
CA VAL A 26 -1.26 -6.39 2.60
C VAL A 26 -2.47 -6.12 3.50
N PHE A 27 -2.37 -5.17 4.42
CA PHE A 27 -3.49 -4.78 5.28
C PHE A 27 -4.69 -4.27 4.48
N SER A 28 -4.45 -3.45 3.45
CA SER A 28 -5.49 -2.91 2.58
C SER A 28 -6.16 -4.01 1.75
N ILE A 29 -5.40 -4.94 1.18
CA ILE A 29 -5.93 -6.09 0.42
C ILE A 29 -6.70 -7.06 1.33
N TYR A 30 -6.20 -7.30 2.54
CA TYR A 30 -6.90 -8.11 3.54
C TYR A 30 -8.26 -7.50 3.89
N ARG A 31 -8.28 -6.18 4.15
CA ARG A 31 -9.50 -5.40 4.36
C ARG A 31 -10.42 -5.43 3.14
N LEU A 32 -9.90 -5.32 1.92
CA LEU A 32 -10.68 -5.41 0.67
C LEU A 32 -11.43 -6.74 0.52
N SER A 33 -10.83 -7.82 1.01
CA SER A 33 -11.47 -9.13 0.99
C SER A 33 -12.64 -9.20 1.97
N LYS A 34 -12.50 -8.59 3.15
CA LYS A 34 -13.49 -8.66 4.26
C LYS A 34 -14.58 -7.59 4.20
N ASP A 35 -14.22 -6.35 3.91
CA ASP A 35 -15.14 -5.21 3.94
C ASP A 35 -15.99 -5.16 2.65
N LYS A 36 -17.13 -4.48 2.75
CA LYS A 36 -17.91 -4.09 1.57
C LYS A 36 -17.23 -2.89 0.91
N VAL A 37 -17.12 -2.97 -0.42
CA VAL A 37 -16.51 -1.91 -1.23
C VAL A 37 -17.55 -0.93 -1.71
N LYS A 38 -17.18 0.35 -1.79
CA LYS A 38 -18.01 1.44 -2.27
C LYS A 38 -17.47 1.99 -3.60
N TYR A 39 -18.35 2.55 -4.43
CA TYR A 39 -18.08 3.22 -5.72
C TYR A 39 -17.57 2.33 -6.87
N LEU A 40 -16.73 1.33 -6.59
CA LEU A 40 -16.07 0.50 -7.58
C LEU A 40 -16.11 -0.98 -7.18
N PRO A 41 -16.05 -1.92 -8.14
CA PRO A 41 -15.97 -3.35 -7.84
C PRO A 41 -14.65 -3.70 -7.13
N LYS A 42 -14.63 -4.81 -6.37
CA LYS A 42 -13.45 -5.23 -5.59
C LYS A 42 -12.15 -5.31 -6.42
N TRP A 43 -12.28 -5.70 -7.68
CA TRP A 43 -11.15 -5.92 -8.58
C TRP A 43 -10.51 -4.60 -9.03
N ALA A 44 -11.33 -3.56 -9.21
CA ALA A 44 -10.84 -2.22 -9.52
C ALA A 44 -10.12 -1.60 -8.31
N TRP A 45 -10.62 -1.81 -7.10
CA TRP A 45 -9.92 -1.39 -5.88
C TRP A 45 -8.59 -2.12 -5.69
N LEU A 46 -8.52 -3.41 -6.02
CA LEU A 46 -7.26 -4.16 -6.00
C LEU A 46 -6.21 -3.52 -6.94
N LEU A 47 -6.62 -3.16 -8.17
CA LEU A 47 -5.75 -2.46 -9.11
C LEU A 47 -5.29 -1.11 -8.55
N ILE A 48 -6.20 -0.32 -7.98
CA ILE A 48 -5.85 0.98 -7.38
C ILE A 48 -4.83 0.81 -6.25
N ILE A 49 -4.98 -0.20 -5.40
CA ILE A 49 -4.04 -0.48 -4.30
C ILE A 49 -2.65 -0.86 -4.84
N ILE A 50 -2.59 -1.74 -5.85
CA ILE A 50 -1.33 -2.23 -6.39
C ILE A 50 -0.61 -1.15 -7.22
N PHE A 51 -1.33 -0.42 -8.08
CA PHE A 51 -0.72 0.61 -8.94
C PHE A 51 -0.54 1.95 -8.24
N GLY A 52 -1.40 2.27 -7.27
CA GLY A 52 -1.35 3.49 -6.48
C GLY A 52 -0.50 3.39 -5.23
N GLU A 53 0.00 2.20 -4.89
CA GLU A 53 0.92 1.95 -3.78
C GLU A 53 0.37 2.58 -2.47
N ILE A 54 1.07 3.58 -1.91
CA ILE A 54 0.63 4.28 -0.69
C ILE A 54 -0.70 5.00 -0.92
N LEU A 55 -0.82 5.77 -2.01
CA LEU A 55 -2.01 6.57 -2.29
C LEU A 55 -3.21 5.68 -2.55
N GLY A 56 -3.01 4.57 -3.27
CA GLY A 56 -4.04 3.58 -3.54
C GLY A 56 -4.61 2.96 -2.26
N CYS A 57 -3.70 2.55 -1.34
CA CYS A 57 -4.08 2.07 -0.02
C CYS A 57 -4.87 3.11 0.78
N ILE A 58 -4.39 4.36 0.82
CA ILE A 58 -5.04 5.43 1.58
C ILE A 58 -6.45 5.70 1.04
N ILE A 59 -6.61 5.85 -0.27
CA ILE A 59 -7.92 6.11 -0.90
C ILE A 59 -8.89 4.95 -0.62
N PHE A 60 -8.42 3.71 -0.74
CA PHE A 60 -9.24 2.54 -0.41
C PHE A 60 -9.69 2.53 1.06
N LEU A 61 -8.76 2.71 2.00
CA LEU A 61 -9.04 2.70 3.44
C LEU A 61 -9.87 3.90 3.91
N THR A 62 -9.79 5.02 3.21
CA THR A 62 -10.53 6.25 3.54
C THR A 62 -11.92 6.28 2.93
N ILE A 63 -12.02 6.05 1.62
CA ILE A 63 -13.22 6.29 0.80
C ILE A 63 -13.77 4.99 0.21
N GLY A 64 -12.89 4.06 -0.17
CA GLY A 64 -13.26 2.88 -0.96
C GLY A 64 -13.94 1.74 -0.20
N ARG A 65 -13.93 1.78 1.13
CA ARG A 65 -14.63 0.82 1.99
C ARG A 65 -15.83 1.46 2.69
N GLU A 66 -16.90 0.69 2.81
CA GLU A 66 -18.02 1.06 3.66
C GLU A 66 -17.58 0.95 5.13
N ARG A 67 -17.57 2.09 5.82
CA ARG A 67 -17.36 2.14 7.25
C ARG A 67 -18.74 1.98 7.87
N GLU A 68 -18.97 0.85 8.54
CA GLU A 68 -20.08 0.73 9.48
C GLU A 68 -19.95 1.80 10.57
#